data_AF-A0A0U3GDT0-F1
#
_entry.id   AF-A0A0U3GDT0-F1
#
_cell.length_a   1.000
_cell.length_b   1.000
_cell.length_c   1.000
_cell.angle_alpha   90.00
_cell.angle_beta   90.00
_cell.angle_gamma   90.00
#
_symmetry.space_group_name_H-M   'P 1'
#
loop_
_entity.id
_entity.type
_entity.pdbx_description
1 polymer ?
#
loop_
_entity_poly.entity_id
_entity_poly.type
_entity_poly.pdbx_seq_one_letter_code
_entity_poly.pdbx_strand_id
1 'polypeptide(L)' 'MAGQVVRGDKYFPREKDQNKLLRRLRDGSHLLVLAPRRVGKTSMLFYLQDNPPDGYVFLYNIVQSCATEHEYGVVS' A
#
# COMPACT_ATOMS: atom_id res chain seq x y z
N MET A 1 17.02 4.53 14.11
CA MET A 1 16.49 3.18 13.77
C MET A 1 14.98 3.26 13.60
N ALA A 2 14.49 2.83 12.45
CA ALA A 2 13.08 2.85 12.10
C ALA A 2 12.51 1.43 12.31
N GLY A 3 11.53 1.25 13.20
CA GLY A 3 10.86 -0.04 13.42
C GLY A 3 10.50 -0.76 12.11
N GLN A 4 10.78 -2.06 12.07
CA GLN A 4 10.67 -2.89 10.87
C GLN A 4 9.26 -2.90 10.30
N VAL A 5 9.18 -2.90 8.97
CA VAL A 5 7.95 -3.23 8.25
C VAL A 5 7.68 -4.72 8.45
N VAL A 6 6.41 -5.06 8.69
CA VAL A 6 5.97 -6.44 8.97
C VAL A 6 5.16 -6.94 7.77
N ARG A 7 5.39 -8.18 7.35
CA ARG A 7 4.73 -8.82 6.20
C ARG A 7 4.38 -10.28 6.50
N GLY A 8 3.59 -10.90 5.61
CA GLY A 8 3.21 -12.31 5.67
C GLY A 8 2.56 -12.67 7.00
N ASP A 9 2.89 -13.83 7.53
CA ASP A 9 2.28 -14.40 8.75
C ASP A 9 2.49 -13.55 10.01
N LYS A 10 3.45 -12.62 10.00
CA LYS A 10 3.71 -11.72 11.12
C LYS A 10 2.78 -10.50 11.10
N TYR A 11 2.11 -10.23 9.98
CA TYR A 11 1.22 -9.08 9.85
C TYR A 11 -0.10 -9.35 10.57
N PHE A 12 -0.51 -8.42 11.44
CA PHE A 12 -1.82 -8.45 12.06
C PHE A 12 -2.86 -7.75 11.16
N PRO A 13 -3.87 -8.47 10.62
CA PRO A 13 -4.86 -7.91 9.70
C PRO A 13 -5.67 -6.77 10.31
N ARG A 14 -6.05 -5.80 9.46
CA ARG A 14 -6.84 -4.62 9.82
C ARG A 14 -8.05 -4.51 8.91
N GLU A 15 -8.90 -5.53 8.93
CA GLU A 15 -9.99 -5.70 7.96
C GLU A 15 -10.87 -4.45 7.82
N LYS A 16 -11.21 -3.76 8.92
CA LYS A 16 -12.01 -2.54 8.87
C LYS A 16 -11.35 -1.42 8.05
N ASP A 17 -10.05 -1.20 8.26
CA ASP A 17 -9.31 -0.14 7.55
C ASP A 17 -9.04 -0.55 6.10
N GLN A 18 -8.71 -1.83 5.88
CA GLN A 18 -8.50 -2.41 4.56
C GLN A 18 -9.78 -2.32 3.71
N ASN A 19 -10.93 -2.73 4.25
CA ASN A 19 -12.22 -2.67 3.56
C ASN A 19 -12.62 -1.22 3.24
N LYS A 20 -12.34 -0.27 4.14
CA LYS A 20 -12.57 1.15 3.88
C LYS A 20 -11.71 1.66 2.72
N LEU A 21 -10.44 1.26 2.68
CA LEU A 21 -9.51 1.63 1.61
C LEU A 21 -9.96 1.01 0.27
N LEU A 22 -10.22 -0.30 0.25
CA LEU A 22 -10.65 -1.03 -0.95
C LEU A 22 -11.96 -0.50 -1.52
N ARG A 23 -12.95 -0.17 -0.67
CA ARG A 23 -14.19 0.45 -1.12
C ARG A 23 -13.92 1.75 -1.88
N ARG A 24 -13.05 2.62 -1.34
CA ARG A 24 -12.74 3.90 -1.99
C ARG A 24 -11.92 3.73 -3.27
N LEU A 25 -11.06 2.71 -3.34
CA LEU A 25 -10.37 2.35 -4.58
C LEU A 25 -11.35 1.92 -5.67
N ARG A 26 -12.36 1.11 -5.32
CA ARG A 26 -13.44 0.69 -6.25
C ARG A 26 -14.25 1.86 -6.80
N ASP A 27 -14.38 2.93 -6.02
CA ASP A 27 -15.03 4.18 -6.44
C ASP A 27 -14.13 5.05 -7.36
N GLY A 28 -12.93 4.58 -7.74
CA GLY A 28 -11.98 5.33 -8.59
C GLY A 28 -11.28 6.48 -7.87
N SER A 29 -11.28 6.49 -6.52
CA SER A 29 -10.71 7.59 -5.74
C SER A 29 -9.18 7.49 -5.58
N HIS A 30 -8.51 8.64 -5.57
CA HIS A 30 -7.12 8.76 -5.10
C HIS A 30 -7.08 8.90 -3.57
N LEU A 31 -6.25 8.12 -2.89
CA LEU A 31 -6.27 8.01 -1.43
C LEU A 31 -5.00 8.53 -0.77
N LEU A 32 -5.17 9.42 0.21
CA LEU A 32 -4.13 9.84 1.15
C LEU A 32 -4.36 9.16 2.51
N VAL A 33 -3.43 8.30 2.93
CA VAL A 33 -3.55 7.56 4.20
C VAL A 33 -2.90 8.33 5.35
N LEU A 34 -3.72 9.11 6.07
CA LEU A 34 -3.29 9.85 7.26
C LEU A 34 -3.36 8.96 8.51
N ALA A 35 -2.22 8.80 9.21
CA ALA A 35 -2.17 8.20 10.54
C ALA A 35 -0.83 8.51 11.22
N PRO A 36 -0.70 8.37 12.55
CA PRO A 36 0.56 8.58 13.27
C PRO A 36 1.74 7.76 12.71
N ARG A 37 2.97 8.17 13.02
CA ARG A 37 4.16 7.38 12.67
C ARG A 37 4.09 6.01 13.36
N ARG A 38 4.62 4.96 12.71
CA ARG A 38 4.76 3.58 13.24
C ARG A 38 3.48 2.78 13.49
N VAL A 39 2.31 3.22 13.03
CA VAL A 39 1.06 2.45 13.17
C VAL A 39 0.90 1.29 12.18
N GLY A 40 1.87 1.06 11.29
CA GLY A 40 1.85 -0.05 10.33
C GLY A 40 1.16 0.23 8.99
N LYS A 41 1.03 1.49 8.56
CA LYS A 41 0.48 1.85 7.24
C LYS A 41 1.18 1.13 6.09
N THR A 42 2.51 1.18 6.06
CA THR A 42 3.32 0.50 5.04
C THR A 42 3.10 -1.01 5.05
N SER A 43 3.02 -1.63 6.24
CA SER A 43 2.69 -3.05 6.37
C SER A 43 1.30 -3.38 5.81
N MET A 44 0.31 -2.52 6.03
CA MET A 44 -1.04 -2.69 5.47
C MET A 44 -1.05 -2.58 3.93
N LEU A 45 -0.30 -1.63 3.36
CA LEU A 45 -0.18 -1.52 1.90
C LEU A 45 0.50 -2.75 1.29
N PHE A 46 1.53 -3.31 1.95
CA PHE A 46 2.14 -4.56 1.51
C PHE A 46 1.22 -5.76 1.66
N TYR A 47 0.40 -5.82 2.72
CA TYR A 47 -0.61 -6.87 2.84
C TYR A 47 -1.60 -6.86 1.66
N LEU A 48 -2.06 -5.68 1.23
CA LEU A 48 -2.94 -5.55 0.06
C LEU A 48 -2.20 -5.88 -1.25
N GLN A 49 -0.90 -5.64 -1.33
CA GLN A 49 -0.08 -6.05 -2.47
C GLN A 49 0.07 -7.57 -2.54
N ASP A 50 0.30 -8.22 -1.40
CA ASP A 50 0.47 -9.67 -1.31
C ASP A 50 -0.89 -10.40 -1.46
N ASN A 51 -2.02 -9.71 -1.21
CA ASN A 51 -3.39 -10.24 -1.26
C ASN A 51 -4.31 -9.28 -2.04
N PRO A 52 -4.09 -9.08 -3.35
CA PRO A 52 -4.90 -8.14 -4.11
C PRO A 52 -6.33 -8.70 -4.28
N PRO A 53 -7.37 -7.86 -4.18
CA PRO A 53 -8.71 -8.26 -4.58
C PRO A 53 -8.78 -8.48 -6.10
N ASP A 54 -9.73 -9.28 -6.54
CA ASP A 54 -9.94 -9.59 -7.96
C ASP A 54 -10.03 -8.33 -8.83
N GLY A 55 -9.31 -8.35 -9.94
CA GLY A 55 -9.24 -7.23 -10.90
C GLY A 55 -8.31 -6.10 -10.49
N TYR A 56 -7.53 -6.25 -9.42
CA TYR A 56 -6.53 -5.25 -9.00
C TYR A 56 -5.11 -5.80 -9.07
N VAL A 57 -4.19 -4.91 -9.43
CA VAL A 57 -2.74 -5.10 -9.26
C VAL A 57 -2.22 -3.92 -8.45
N PHE A 58 -1.44 -4.21 -7.40
CA PHE A 58 -0.87 -3.19 -6.52
C PHE A 58 0.62 -3.04 -6.82
N LEU A 59 1.03 -1.85 -7.24
CA LEU A 59 2.42 -1.48 -7.47
C LEU A 59 2.89 -0.53 -6.38
N TYR A 60 3.91 -0.94 -5.63
CA TYR A 60 4.50 -0.11 -4.58
C TYR A 60 5.68 0.69 -5.14
N ASN A 61 5.56 2.00 -5.15
CA ASN A 61 6.61 2.92 -5.61
C ASN A 61 6.95 3.95 -4.53
N ILE A 62 8.26 4.20 -4.35
CA ILE A 62 8.77 5.27 -3.49
C ILE A 62 9.16 6.43 -4.39
N VAL A 63 8.25 7.40 -4.54
CA VAL A 63 8.45 8.57 -5.41
C VAL A 63 9.69 9.39 -5.02
N GLN A 64 10.06 9.39 -3.73
CA GLN A 64 11.26 10.09 -3.26
C GLN A 64 12.58 9.51 -3.81
N SER A 65 12.54 8.33 -4.42
CA SER A 65 13.69 7.67 -5.06
C SER A 65 13.72 7.86 -6.58
N CYS A 66 12.68 8.44 -7.19
CA CYS A 66 12.63 8.67 -8.63
C CYS A 66 13.39 9.95 -8.96
N ALA A 67 14.48 9.83 -9.72
CA ALA A 67 15.32 10.98 -10.08
C ALA A 67 14.73 11.80 -11.23
N THR A 68 13.83 11.22 -12.04
CA THR A 68 13.21 11.86 -13.21
C THR A 68 11.78 11.36 -13.45
N GLU A 69 10.97 12.14 -14.17
CA GLU A 69 9.56 11.84 -14.48
C GLU A 69 9.35 10.58 -15.36
N HIS A 70 10.40 10.12 -16.06
CA HIS A 70 10.32 9.04 -17.06
C HIS A 70 10.41 7.62 -16.44
N GLU A 71 10.71 7.49 -15.15
CA GLU A 71 10.95 6.18 -14.51
C GLU A 71 9.64 5.41 -14.17
N TYR A 72 8.48 5.98 -14.48
CA TYR A 72 7.17 5.47 -14.09
C TYR A 72 6.62 4.32 -14.96
N GLY A 73 7.33 3.85 -15.99
CA GLY A 73 6.73 3.09 -17.10
C GLY A 73 7.34 1.75 -17.50
N VAL A 74 8.23 1.11 -16.72
CA VAL A 74 8.85 -0.17 -17.13
C VAL A 74 8.64 -1.27 -16.10
N VAL A 75 7.42 -1.81 -16.03
CA VAL A 75 7.19 -3.23 -15.70
C VAL A 75 5.93 -3.68 -16.45
N SER A 76 6.15 -4.29 -17.61
CA SER A 76 5.17 -5.09 -18.37
C SER A 76 5.17 -6.52 -17.88
#